data_AF-A0A536LQB5-F1
#
_entry.id   AF-A0A536LQB5-F1
#
_cell.length_a   1.000
_cell.length_b   1.000
_cell.length_c   1.000
_cell.angle_alpha   90.00
_cell.angle_beta   90.00
_cell.angle_gamma   90.00
#
_symmetry.space_group_name_H-M   'P 1'
#
loop_
_entity.id
_entity.type
_entity.pdbx_description
1 polymer ?
#
loop_
_entity_poly.entity_id
_entity_poly.type
_entity_poly.pdbx_seq_one_letter_code
_entity_poly.pdbx_strand_id
1 'polypeptide(L)'
;MKFFSIARHWFWVAPLVLGVMFIAGGLYMVREGRDAKDEVRDAIVRENITTSQDASLPNVQVTNAATAKSEAQAIEAHVLKATGGETYATVDRYVAADGVGTTSDKDKALIVDGNPVPNPARNTAFQGAALRTSLNLAVMGFKVSDLVIGMGFFMVVVGGTFIVFLAPAVYYAAELANQRSREKGHNEMATTTA
;
A
#
# COMPACT_ATOMS: atom_id res chain seq x y z
N MET A 1 -49.54 16.22 2.91
CA MET A 1 -48.39 16.55 2.03
C MET A 1 -47.32 17.41 2.76
N LYS A 2 -46.86 17.02 3.96
CA LYS A 2 -45.81 17.76 4.72
C LYS A 2 -44.39 17.23 4.49
N PHE A 3 -44.23 16.07 3.83
CA PHE A 3 -42.93 15.46 3.55
C PHE A 3 -42.09 16.25 2.54
N PHE A 4 -42.72 16.95 1.59
CA PHE A 4 -42.02 17.66 0.52
C PHE A 4 -41.35 18.98 0.98
N SER A 5 -41.79 19.57 2.10
CA SER A 5 -41.15 20.78 2.66
C SER A 5 -39.91 20.45 3.50
N ILE A 6 -39.87 19.27 4.13
CA ILE A 6 -38.73 18.80 4.95
C ILE A 6 -37.54 18.44 4.06
N ALA A 7 -37.80 17.74 2.94
CA ALA A 7 -36.75 17.36 1.99
C ALA A 7 -35.99 18.56 1.39
N ARG A 8 -36.67 19.69 1.18
CA ARG A 8 -36.10 20.91 0.61
C ARG A 8 -35.17 21.67 1.56
N HIS A 9 -35.35 21.55 2.88
CA HIS A 9 -34.49 22.21 3.86
C HIS A 9 -33.22 21.42 4.17
N TRP A 10 -33.28 20.08 4.04
CA TRP A 10 -32.13 19.21 4.28
C TRP A 10 -31.14 19.13 3.13
N PHE A 11 -31.56 19.51 1.92
CA PHE A 11 -30.73 19.44 0.71
C PHE A 11 -29.44 20.26 0.83
N TRP A 12 -29.47 21.38 1.56
CA TRP A 12 -28.29 22.20 1.81
C TRP A 12 -27.32 21.59 2.84
N VAL A 13 -27.83 20.80 3.78
CA VAL A 13 -27.02 20.19 4.84
C VAL A 13 -26.29 18.94 4.33
N ALA A 14 -26.84 18.27 3.30
CA ALA A 14 -26.25 17.09 2.68
C ALA A 14 -24.76 17.23 2.27
N PRO A 15 -24.32 18.29 1.54
CA PRO A 15 -22.91 18.46 1.19
C PRO A 15 -21.99 18.68 2.40
N LEU A 16 -22.48 19.31 3.47
CA LEU A 16 -21.71 19.49 4.71
C LEU A 16 -21.48 18.15 5.41
N VAL A 17 -22.52 17.34 5.60
CA VAL A 17 -22.39 16.02 6.23
C VAL A 17 -21.45 15.13 5.41
N LEU A 18 -21.61 15.11 4.09
CA LEU A 18 -20.77 14.33 3.21
C LEU A 18 -19.30 14.79 3.25
N GLY A 19 -19.06 16.11 3.26
CA GLY A 19 -17.71 16.66 3.40
C GLY A 19 -17.03 16.28 4.71
N VAL A 20 -17.77 16.34 5.83
CA VAL A 20 -17.26 15.91 7.15
C VAL A 20 -16.94 14.42 7.15
N MET A 21 -17.80 13.58 6.56
CA MET A 21 -17.52 12.14 6.44
C MET A 21 -16.26 11.86 5.61
N PHE A 22 -16.06 12.58 4.49
CA PHE A 22 -14.84 12.46 3.70
C PHE A 22 -13.59 12.86 4.48
N ILE A 23 -13.64 13.98 5.23
CA ILE A 23 -12.51 14.40 6.07
C ILE A 23 -12.22 13.37 7.15
N ALA A 24 -13.24 12.89 7.87
CA ALA A 24 -13.08 11.91 8.93
C ALA A 24 -12.47 10.60 8.40
N GLY A 25 -13.00 10.07 7.29
CA GLY A 25 -12.46 8.88 6.64
C GLY A 25 -11.05 9.07 6.11
N GLY A 26 -10.74 10.24 5.52
CA GLY A 26 -9.41 10.55 5.03
C GLY A 26 -8.37 10.63 6.16
N LEU A 27 -8.71 11.27 7.29
CA LEU A 27 -7.85 11.31 8.47
C LEU A 27 -7.63 9.93 9.08
N TYR A 28 -8.67 9.09 9.12
CA TYR A 28 -8.56 7.70 9.54
C TYR A 28 -7.59 6.93 8.64
N MET A 29 -7.72 7.04 7.31
CA MET A 29 -6.80 6.39 6.37
C MET A 29 -5.35 6.86 6.54
N VAL A 30 -5.12 8.16 6.75
CA VAL A 30 -3.76 8.68 7.00
C VAL A 30 -3.17 8.08 8.28
N ARG A 31 -3.98 7.93 9.33
CA ARG A 31 -3.55 7.30 10.58
C ARG A 31 -3.17 5.84 10.35
N GLU A 32 -4.10 5.03 9.84
CA GLU A 32 -3.89 3.59 9.61
C GLU A 32 -2.71 3.34 8.66
N GLY A 33 -2.57 4.18 7.62
CA GLY A 33 -1.44 4.09 6.70
C GLY A 33 -0.09 4.33 7.38
N ARG A 34 -0.01 5.26 8.35
CA ARG A 34 1.21 5.49 9.14
C ARG A 34 1.47 4.34 10.10
N ASP A 35 0.44 3.89 10.81
CA ASP A 35 0.55 2.80 11.79
C ASP A 35 1.07 1.52 11.09
N ALA A 36 0.50 1.17 9.94
CA ALA A 36 0.97 0.05 9.12
C ALA A 36 2.42 0.24 8.61
N LYS A 37 2.80 1.48 8.24
CA LYS A 37 4.16 1.79 7.79
C LYS A 37 5.18 1.60 8.90
N ASP A 38 4.84 2.07 10.09
CA ASP A 38 5.67 1.96 11.28
C ASP A 38 5.79 0.51 11.73
N GLU A 39 4.73 -0.29 11.65
CA GLU A 39 4.79 -1.73 11.96
C GLU A 39 5.79 -2.48 11.06
N VAL A 40 5.76 -2.21 9.75
CA VAL A 40 6.72 -2.81 8.79
C VAL A 40 8.15 -2.35 9.10
N ARG A 41 8.36 -1.05 9.36
CA ARG A 41 9.68 -0.53 9.75
C ARG A 41 10.19 -1.20 11.01
N ASP A 42 9.36 -1.23 12.04
CA ASP A 42 9.75 -1.72 13.35
C ASP A 42 10.05 -3.22 13.29
N ALA A 43 9.33 -3.99 12.48
CA ALA A 43 9.64 -5.39 12.22
C ALA A 43 11.05 -5.59 11.63
N ILE A 44 11.44 -4.77 10.65
CA ILE A 44 12.77 -4.87 10.03
C ILE A 44 13.87 -4.38 10.96
N VAL A 45 13.63 -3.27 11.67
CA VAL A 45 14.59 -2.68 12.60
C VAL A 45 14.87 -3.62 13.77
N ARG A 46 13.86 -4.36 14.25
CA ARG A 46 14.04 -5.40 15.29
C ARG A 46 15.01 -6.50 14.86
N GLU A 47 15.00 -6.88 13.59
CA GLU A 47 15.94 -7.85 13.03
C GLU A 47 17.34 -7.26 12.75
N ASN A 48 17.54 -5.96 13.00
CA ASN A 48 18.80 -5.23 12.84
C ASN A 48 19.48 -5.46 11.47
N ILE A 49 18.67 -5.46 10.40
CA ILE A 49 19.17 -5.67 9.05
C ILE A 49 19.94 -4.43 8.58
N THR A 50 21.19 -4.63 8.17
CA THR A 50 22.06 -3.60 7.59
C THR A 50 22.43 -4.00 6.17
N THR A 51 22.43 -3.04 5.25
CA THR A 51 22.76 -3.32 3.85
C THR A 51 24.21 -3.76 3.67
N SER A 52 24.45 -4.67 2.73
CA SER A 52 25.80 -5.11 2.35
C SER A 52 26.68 -3.96 1.83
N GLN A 53 28.02 -4.12 1.94
CA GLN A 53 29.01 -3.15 1.47
C GLN A 53 28.97 -2.91 -0.04
N ASP A 54 28.57 -3.91 -0.81
CA ASP A 54 28.43 -3.87 -2.27
C ASP A 54 26.99 -3.60 -2.73
N ALA A 55 26.09 -3.26 -1.80
CA ALA A 55 24.75 -2.81 -2.12
C ALA A 55 24.75 -1.40 -2.74
N SER A 56 23.68 -1.05 -3.45
CA SER A 56 23.51 0.29 -4.03
C SER A 56 23.43 1.40 -2.97
N LEU A 57 23.01 1.06 -1.75
CA LEU A 57 23.04 1.91 -0.57
C LEU A 57 23.84 1.14 0.50
N PRO A 58 25.16 1.32 0.60
CA PRO A 58 26.00 0.46 1.40
C PRO A 58 26.04 0.85 2.89
N ASN A 59 26.12 -0.14 3.78
CA ASN A 59 26.33 0.02 5.23
C ASN A 59 25.29 0.92 5.93
N VAL A 60 24.03 0.85 5.51
CA VAL A 60 22.92 1.59 6.13
C VAL A 60 21.87 0.63 6.68
N GLN A 61 21.26 1.00 7.80
CA GLN A 61 20.18 0.19 8.37
C GLN A 61 18.95 0.19 7.46
N VAL A 62 18.35 -0.99 7.29
CA VAL A 62 17.16 -1.16 6.47
C VAL A 62 15.95 -0.61 7.23
N THR A 63 15.48 0.56 6.83
CA THR A 63 14.40 1.29 7.53
C THR A 63 13.25 1.71 6.61
N ASN A 64 13.41 1.53 5.29
CA ASN A 64 12.43 1.95 4.29
C ASN A 64 12.52 1.09 3.01
N ALA A 65 11.62 1.36 2.06
CA ALA A 65 11.54 0.65 0.80
C ALA A 65 12.83 0.70 -0.04
N ALA A 66 13.54 1.84 -0.04
CA ALA A 66 14.76 1.98 -0.86
C ALA A 66 15.89 1.14 -0.29
N THR A 67 16.12 1.20 1.02
CA THR A 67 17.12 0.38 1.71
C THR A 67 16.78 -1.12 1.64
N ALA A 68 15.49 -1.49 1.76
CA ALA A 68 15.07 -2.89 1.69
C ALA A 68 15.26 -3.47 0.29
N LYS A 69 14.94 -2.68 -0.75
CA LYS A 69 15.21 -3.06 -2.13
C LYS A 69 16.71 -3.18 -2.41
N SER A 70 17.52 -2.28 -1.87
CA SER A 70 18.98 -2.31 -2.02
C SER A 70 19.56 -3.61 -1.47
N GLU A 71 19.14 -4.01 -0.26
CA GLU A 71 19.59 -5.27 0.34
C GLU A 71 19.09 -6.51 -0.42
N ALA A 72 17.83 -6.51 -0.85
CA ALA A 72 17.28 -7.60 -1.65
C ALA A 72 18.06 -7.83 -2.97
N GLN A 73 18.58 -6.76 -3.57
CA GLN A 73 19.42 -6.82 -4.77
C GLN A 73 20.84 -7.30 -4.45
N ALA A 74 21.42 -6.91 -3.32
CA ALA A 74 22.72 -7.43 -2.88
C ALA A 74 22.65 -8.94 -2.63
N ILE A 75 21.62 -9.42 -1.92
CA ILE A 75 21.38 -10.84 -1.69
C ILE A 75 21.21 -11.59 -3.02
N GLU A 76 20.50 -11.03 -3.99
CA GLU A 76 20.39 -11.63 -5.33
C GLU A 76 21.75 -11.84 -5.98
N ALA A 77 22.59 -10.80 -5.99
CA ALA A 77 23.91 -10.87 -6.58
C ALA A 77 24.79 -11.93 -5.88
N HIS A 78 24.77 -11.99 -4.55
CA HIS A 78 25.53 -12.98 -3.78
C HIS A 78 25.04 -14.41 -4.01
N VAL A 79 23.72 -14.60 -4.07
CA VAL A 79 23.13 -15.92 -4.34
C VAL A 79 23.51 -16.39 -5.74
N LEU A 80 23.33 -15.55 -6.76
CA LEU A 80 23.70 -15.90 -8.14
C LEU A 80 25.20 -16.20 -8.26
N LYS A 81 26.05 -15.44 -7.56
CA LYS A 81 27.49 -15.73 -7.51
C LYS A 81 27.79 -17.08 -6.85
N ALA A 82 27.07 -17.42 -5.77
CA ALA A 82 27.24 -18.68 -5.04
C ALA A 82 26.68 -19.89 -5.79
N THR A 83 25.71 -19.70 -6.68
CA THR A 83 25.02 -20.78 -7.44
C THR A 83 25.46 -20.86 -8.89
N GLY A 84 26.48 -20.11 -9.32
CA GLY A 84 26.92 -20.11 -10.72
C GLY A 84 25.92 -19.48 -11.70
N GLY A 85 25.05 -18.59 -11.21
CA GLY A 85 24.01 -17.92 -11.99
C GLY A 85 22.65 -18.62 -11.95
N GLU A 86 22.54 -19.72 -11.22
CA GLU A 86 21.31 -20.52 -11.16
C GLU A 86 20.35 -20.07 -10.06
N THR A 87 19.06 -20.23 -10.32
CA THR A 87 18.00 -20.01 -9.31
C THR A 87 17.72 -21.30 -8.54
N TYR A 88 16.96 -21.22 -7.45
CA TYR A 88 16.57 -22.42 -6.68
C TYR A 88 15.87 -23.50 -7.52
N ALA A 89 15.16 -23.10 -8.58
CA ALA A 89 14.46 -24.04 -9.46
C ALA A 89 15.40 -24.75 -10.43
N THR A 90 16.53 -24.14 -10.77
CA THR A 90 17.48 -24.65 -11.77
C THR A 90 18.71 -25.28 -11.15
N VAL A 91 19.04 -24.92 -9.90
CA VAL A 91 20.20 -25.49 -9.19
C VAL A 91 19.99 -26.98 -8.90
N ASP A 92 21.03 -27.74 -9.17
CA ASP A 92 21.04 -29.18 -8.99
C ASP A 92 20.81 -29.61 -7.54
N ARG A 93 20.22 -30.79 -7.37
CA ARG A 93 19.80 -31.30 -6.06
C ARG A 93 20.92 -31.94 -5.24
N TYR A 94 21.88 -32.58 -5.90
CA TYR A 94 22.89 -33.41 -5.26
C TYR A 94 24.30 -33.07 -5.76
N VAL A 95 25.29 -33.48 -4.98
CA VAL A 95 26.69 -33.52 -5.43
C VAL A 95 26.83 -34.71 -6.39
N ALA A 96 27.53 -34.53 -7.51
CA ALA A 96 27.77 -35.61 -8.46
C ALA A 96 28.76 -36.65 -7.88
N ALA A 97 28.67 -37.89 -8.37
CA ALA A 97 29.50 -39.01 -7.88
C ALA A 97 31.00 -38.78 -8.06
N ASP A 98 31.41 -37.88 -8.96
CA ASP A 98 32.81 -37.47 -9.15
C ASP A 98 33.34 -36.54 -8.03
N GLY A 99 32.46 -36.02 -7.17
CA GLY A 99 32.80 -35.11 -6.08
C GLY A 99 33.21 -33.70 -6.54
N VAL A 100 33.14 -33.40 -7.83
CA VAL A 100 33.55 -32.12 -8.41
C VAL A 100 32.36 -31.36 -9.01
N GLY A 101 31.36 -32.06 -9.51
CA GLY A 101 30.15 -31.48 -10.10
C GLY A 101 28.90 -31.58 -9.21
N THR A 102 27.78 -31.13 -9.75
CA THR A 102 26.44 -31.32 -9.19
C THR A 102 25.57 -32.09 -10.17
N THR A 103 24.49 -32.69 -9.66
CA THR A 103 23.52 -33.40 -10.49
C THR A 103 22.16 -33.43 -9.82
N SER A 104 21.10 -33.42 -10.62
CA SER A 104 19.74 -33.71 -10.17
C SER A 104 19.35 -35.18 -10.33
N ASP A 105 20.16 -35.96 -11.06
CA ASP A 105 20.00 -37.40 -11.24
C ASP A 105 20.51 -38.15 -9.99
N LYS A 106 19.61 -38.87 -9.32
CA LYS A 106 19.91 -39.58 -8.06
C LYS A 106 20.89 -40.74 -8.27
N ASP A 107 20.89 -41.35 -9.45
CA ASP A 107 21.77 -42.50 -9.74
C ASP A 107 23.22 -42.06 -9.99
N LYS A 108 23.41 -40.77 -10.31
CA LYS A 108 24.71 -40.13 -10.51
C LYS A 108 25.16 -39.32 -9.30
N ALA A 109 24.41 -39.34 -8.20
CA ALA A 109 24.74 -38.60 -7.01
C ALA A 109 25.83 -39.30 -6.19
N LEU A 110 26.64 -38.50 -5.50
CA LEU A 110 27.54 -39.02 -4.47
C LEU A 110 26.71 -39.59 -3.32
N ILE A 111 26.94 -40.86 -2.98
CA ILE A 111 26.25 -41.55 -1.89
C ILE A 111 27.19 -41.65 -0.69
N VAL A 112 26.74 -41.14 0.46
CA VAL A 112 27.42 -41.26 1.75
C VAL A 112 26.39 -41.83 2.74
N ASP A 113 26.77 -42.88 3.48
CA ASP A 113 25.89 -43.57 4.44
C ASP A 113 24.54 -44.01 3.84
N GLY A 114 24.56 -44.47 2.59
CA GLY A 114 23.38 -44.93 1.86
C GLY A 114 22.45 -43.83 1.34
N ASN A 115 22.80 -42.54 1.52
CA ASN A 115 21.99 -41.41 1.08
C ASN A 115 22.74 -40.50 0.09
N PRO A 116 22.05 -39.93 -0.92
CA PRO A 116 22.63 -38.90 -1.78
C PRO A 116 23.01 -37.65 -1.00
N VAL A 117 24.21 -37.14 -1.23
CA VAL A 117 24.70 -35.92 -0.61
C VAL A 117 24.00 -34.71 -1.24
N PRO A 118 23.28 -33.88 -0.46
CA PRO A 118 22.58 -32.72 -0.99
C PRO A 118 23.56 -31.62 -1.43
N ASN A 119 23.21 -30.90 -2.50
CA ASN A 119 23.99 -29.76 -2.95
C ASN A 119 23.83 -28.56 -1.98
N PRO A 120 24.90 -28.06 -1.35
CA PRO A 120 24.83 -26.92 -0.44
C PRO A 120 24.38 -25.63 -1.14
N ALA A 121 24.69 -25.44 -2.43
CA ALA A 121 24.27 -24.25 -3.18
C ALA A 121 22.74 -24.13 -3.28
N ARG A 122 22.04 -25.26 -3.23
CA ARG A 122 20.57 -25.29 -3.22
C ARG A 122 19.98 -24.71 -1.93
N ASN A 123 20.64 -24.94 -0.79
CA ASN A 123 20.23 -24.34 0.48
C ASN A 123 20.48 -22.83 0.48
N THR A 124 21.59 -22.37 -0.10
CA THR A 124 21.88 -20.95 -0.29
C THR A 124 20.85 -20.27 -1.20
N ALA A 125 20.51 -20.91 -2.33
CA ALA A 125 19.49 -20.41 -3.25
C ALA A 125 18.11 -20.28 -2.59
N PHE A 126 17.72 -21.29 -1.79
CA PHE A 126 16.45 -21.29 -1.06
C PHE A 126 16.40 -20.17 -0.02
N GLN A 127 17.41 -20.09 0.85
CA GLN A 127 17.50 -19.05 1.88
C GLN A 127 17.49 -17.66 1.24
N GLY A 128 18.33 -17.43 0.23
CA GLY A 128 18.37 -16.18 -0.49
C GLY A 128 17.01 -15.78 -1.10
N ALA A 129 16.30 -16.72 -1.71
CA ALA A 129 14.95 -16.47 -2.21
C ALA A 129 13.96 -16.11 -1.09
N ALA A 130 14.03 -16.78 0.05
CA ALA A 130 13.19 -16.49 1.21
C ALA A 130 13.46 -15.08 1.78
N LEU A 131 14.72 -14.70 2.01
CA LEU A 131 15.10 -13.37 2.48
C LEU A 131 14.68 -12.28 1.48
N ARG A 132 14.90 -12.50 0.18
CA ARG A 132 14.46 -11.56 -0.86
C ARG A 132 12.95 -11.42 -0.90
N THR A 133 12.21 -12.50 -0.65
CA THR A 133 10.75 -12.47 -0.64
C THR A 133 10.25 -11.63 0.53
N SER A 134 10.77 -11.84 1.75
CA SER A 134 10.39 -11.03 2.91
C SER A 134 10.75 -9.55 2.74
N LEU A 135 11.94 -9.23 2.21
CA LEU A 135 12.34 -7.86 1.91
C LEU A 135 11.47 -7.21 0.82
N ASN A 136 11.09 -7.94 -0.23
CA ASN A 136 10.20 -7.42 -1.26
C ASN A 136 8.76 -7.23 -0.76
N LEU A 137 8.29 -8.10 0.14
CA LEU A 137 7.00 -7.91 0.83
C LEU A 137 7.05 -6.64 1.70
N ALA A 138 8.15 -6.38 2.40
CA ALA A 138 8.35 -5.12 3.11
C ALA A 138 8.34 -3.90 2.17
N VAL A 139 9.02 -3.97 1.02
CA VAL A 139 8.97 -2.91 -0.01
C VAL A 139 7.55 -2.65 -0.47
N MET A 140 6.76 -3.71 -0.68
CA MET A 140 5.35 -3.59 -1.04
C MET A 140 4.56 -2.93 0.09
N GLY A 141 4.75 -3.36 1.34
CA GLY A 141 4.12 -2.77 2.53
C GLY A 141 4.36 -1.27 2.63
N PHE A 142 5.62 -0.83 2.57
CA PHE A 142 5.96 0.60 2.59
C PHE A 142 5.27 1.41 1.48
N LYS A 143 5.26 0.89 0.24
CA LYS A 143 4.65 1.58 -0.90
C LYS A 143 3.13 1.63 -0.82
N VAL A 144 2.50 0.55 -0.35
CA VAL A 144 1.05 0.50 -0.15
C VAL A 144 0.65 1.46 0.96
N SER A 145 1.38 1.51 2.08
CA SER A 145 1.16 2.50 3.13
C SER A 145 1.28 3.94 2.62
N ASP A 146 2.29 4.24 1.79
CA ASP A 146 2.43 5.57 1.18
C ASP A 146 1.25 5.94 0.27
N LEU A 147 0.72 4.96 -0.49
CA LEU A 147 -0.48 5.16 -1.29
C LEU A 147 -1.71 5.40 -0.41
N VAL A 148 -1.90 4.64 0.67
CA VAL A 148 -3.03 4.80 1.60
C VAL A 148 -3.00 6.17 2.26
N ILE A 149 -1.82 6.63 2.70
CA ILE A 149 -1.63 7.97 3.25
C ILE A 149 -1.99 9.02 2.18
N GLY A 150 -1.48 8.87 0.95
CA GLY A 150 -1.78 9.78 -0.16
C GLY A 150 -3.27 9.87 -0.49
N MET A 151 -3.96 8.73 -0.53
CA MET A 151 -5.41 8.66 -0.74
C MET A 151 -6.19 9.27 0.41
N GLY A 152 -5.74 9.11 1.66
CA GLY A 152 -6.33 9.76 2.82
C GLY A 152 -6.24 11.29 2.72
N PHE A 153 -5.08 11.83 2.34
CA PHE A 153 -4.93 13.27 2.07
C PHE A 153 -5.85 13.73 0.94
N PHE A 154 -5.92 12.99 -0.16
CA PHE A 154 -6.83 13.30 -1.26
C PHE A 154 -8.29 13.35 -0.80
N MET A 155 -8.72 12.40 0.02
CA MET A 155 -10.08 12.34 0.56
C MET A 155 -10.38 13.53 1.48
N VAL A 156 -9.41 13.98 2.29
CA VAL A 156 -9.54 15.21 3.10
C VAL A 156 -9.70 16.45 2.20
N VAL A 157 -8.91 16.56 1.12
CA VAL A 157 -9.01 17.68 0.16
C VAL A 157 -10.37 17.70 -0.53
N VAL A 158 -10.87 16.54 -0.96
CA VAL A 158 -12.22 16.41 -1.53
C VAL A 158 -13.27 16.82 -0.50
N GLY A 159 -13.21 16.28 0.73
CA GLY A 159 -14.16 16.64 1.78
C GLY A 159 -14.14 18.14 2.13
N GLY A 160 -12.95 18.75 2.17
CA GLY A 160 -12.79 20.19 2.32
C GLY A 160 -13.42 20.99 1.18
N THR A 161 -13.29 20.50 -0.07
CA THR A 161 -13.92 21.13 -1.24
C THR A 161 -15.46 21.12 -1.14
N PHE A 162 -16.05 20.04 -0.62
CA PHE A 162 -17.49 19.95 -0.38
C PHE A 162 -17.97 20.99 0.65
N ILE A 163 -17.20 21.21 1.71
CA ILE A 163 -17.55 22.19 2.75
C ILE A 163 -17.34 23.63 2.27
N VAL A 164 -16.20 23.91 1.63
CA VAL A 164 -15.82 25.29 1.26
C VAL A 164 -16.56 25.80 0.03
N PHE A 165 -16.81 24.95 -0.97
CA PHE A 165 -17.39 25.39 -2.25
C PHE A 165 -18.82 24.88 -2.45
N LEU A 166 -19.04 23.58 -2.28
CA LEU A 166 -20.31 22.96 -2.64
C LEU A 166 -21.42 23.36 -1.67
N ALA A 167 -21.15 23.39 -0.36
CA ALA A 167 -22.13 23.79 0.63
C ALA A 167 -22.60 25.26 0.41
N PRO A 168 -21.73 26.28 0.31
CA PRO A 168 -22.19 27.64 0.01
C PRO A 168 -22.96 27.74 -1.31
N ALA A 169 -22.52 27.07 -2.38
CA ALA A 169 -23.21 27.10 -3.67
C ALA A 169 -24.65 26.55 -3.57
N VAL A 170 -24.83 25.43 -2.88
CA VAL A 170 -26.17 24.84 -2.66
C VAL A 170 -27.02 25.73 -1.75
N TYR A 171 -26.41 26.44 -0.78
CA TYR A 171 -27.12 27.39 0.08
C TYR A 171 -27.77 28.50 -0.74
N TYR A 172 -26.94 29.17 -1.55
CA TYR A 172 -27.35 30.31 -2.36
C TYR A 172 -28.41 29.91 -3.38
N ALA A 173 -28.26 28.75 -4.02
CA ALA A 173 -29.24 28.23 -4.96
C ALA A 173 -30.59 27.95 -4.27
N ALA A 174 -30.58 27.36 -3.07
CA ALA A 174 -31.78 27.10 -2.30
C ALA A 174 -32.49 28.40 -1.87
N GLU A 175 -31.73 29.41 -1.46
CA GLU A 175 -32.26 30.71 -1.06
C GLU A 175 -32.92 31.44 -2.24
N LEU A 176 -32.27 31.47 -3.42
CA LEU A 176 -32.84 32.05 -4.64
C LEU A 176 -34.16 31.37 -5.06
N ALA A 177 -34.24 30.04 -4.94
CA ALA A 177 -35.46 29.30 -5.23
C ALA A 177 -36.59 29.66 -4.24
N ASN A 178 -36.24 29.87 -2.97
CA ASN A 178 -37.21 30.21 -1.92
C ASN A 178 -37.75 31.64 -2.09
N GLN A 179 -36.90 32.60 -2.48
CA GLN A 179 -37.30 33.98 -2.80
C GLN A 179 -38.31 34.03 -3.95
N ARG A 180 -38.02 33.35 -5.07
CA ARG A 180 -38.97 33.26 -6.21
C ARG A 180 -40.32 32.66 -5.83
N SER A 181 -40.33 31.67 -4.94
CA SER A 181 -41.58 31.06 -4.47
C SER A 181 -42.40 32.02 -3.61
N ARG A 182 -41.74 32.87 -2.81
CA ARG A 182 -42.41 33.89 -1.98
C ARG A 182 -43.02 35.00 -2.82
N GLU A 183 -42.30 35.50 -3.83
CA GLU A 183 -42.80 36.51 -4.75
C GLU A 183 -44.03 36.04 -5.53
N LYS A 184 -44.03 34.80 -6.04
CA LYS A 184 -45.21 34.21 -6.71
C LYS A 184 -46.43 34.16 -5.78
N GLY A 185 -46.26 33.66 -4.56
CA GLY A 185 -47.36 33.58 -3.60
C GLY A 185 -47.89 34.96 -3.17
N HIS A 186 -47.02 35.97 -3.06
CA HIS A 186 -47.44 37.34 -2.78
C HIS A 186 -48.27 37.93 -3.92
N ASN A 187 -47.83 37.74 -5.17
CA ASN A 187 -48.54 38.24 -6.34
C ASN A 187 -49.92 37.58 -6.51
N GLU A 188 -50.04 36.27 -6.27
CA GLU A 188 -51.32 35.56 -6.30
C GLU A 188 -52.32 36.06 -5.25
N MET A 189 -51.85 36.37 -4.03
CA MET A 189 -52.70 36.98 -2.99
C MET A 189 -53.14 38.40 -3.36
N ALA A 190 -52.27 39.19 -3.99
CA ALA A 190 -52.59 40.54 -4.43
C ALA A 190 -53.67 40.56 -5.53
N THR A 191 -53.66 39.61 -6.47
CA THR A 191 -54.70 39.49 -7.52
C THR A 191 -56.03 38.92 -7.02
N THR A 192 -56.05 38.14 -5.94
CA THR A 192 -57.31 37.62 -5.36
C THR A 192 -58.06 38.64 -4.52
N THR A 193 -57.39 39.71 -4.06
CA THR A 193 -57.99 40.72 -3.17
C THR A 193 -58.47 41.98 -3.92
N ALA A 194 -58.27 42.04 -5.25
CA ALA A 194 -58.75 43.09 -6.14
C ALA A 194 -59.96 42.61 -6.95
#